data_AF-A0A2K0VWD9-F1
#
_entry.id   AF-A0A2K0VWD9-F1
#
_cell.length_a   1.000
_cell.length_b   1.000
_cell.length_c   1.000
_cell.angle_alpha   90.00
_cell.angle_beta   90.00
_cell.angle_gamma   90.00
#
_symmetry.space_group_name_H-M   'P 1'
#
loop_
_entity.id
_entity.type
_entity.pdbx_description
1 polymer ?
#
loop_
_entity_poly.entity_id
_entity_poly.type
_entity_poly.pdbx_seq_one_letter_code
_entity_poly.pdbx_strand_id
1 'polypeptide(L)'
;MVRTWQQWLSPRPVRRTETPSEPRMLSQNGAALFEFHYDRDGRLVVRETHYAENKLVQDGRSGPPLHIHCGQTEYFQVESGTLAVIRNGKKSILTKGGGIIKIPPGTRYRIPSYISTAP
;
A
#
# COMPACT_ATOMS: atom_id res chain seq x y z
N MET A 1 1.95 3.40 32.15
CA MET A 1 3.42 3.42 31.94
C MET A 1 3.71 3.28 30.46
N VAL A 2 4.13 4.37 29.82
CA VAL A 2 4.55 4.41 28.41
C VAL A 2 5.99 3.87 28.39
N ARG A 3 6.25 2.76 27.69
CA ARG A 3 7.60 2.17 27.62
C ARG A 3 8.52 3.14 26.86
N THR A 4 9.79 3.24 27.25
CA THR A 4 10.81 4.17 26.68
C THR A 4 10.89 4.16 25.15
N TRP A 5 10.58 3.04 24.50
CA TRP A 5 10.53 2.91 23.03
C TRP A 5 9.41 3.73 22.34
N GLN A 6 8.37 4.14 23.07
CA GLN A 6 7.28 4.97 22.52
C GLN A 6 7.66 6.45 22.37
N GLN A 7 8.81 6.89 22.87
CA GLN A 7 9.27 8.28 22.75
C GLN A 7 9.81 8.63 21.35
N TRP A 8 10.10 7.64 20.50
CA TRP A 8 10.50 7.84 19.11
C TRP A 8 9.34 8.14 18.16
N LEU A 9 8.11 7.90 18.61
CA LEU A 9 6.91 8.20 17.84
C LEU A 9 6.42 9.56 18.28
N SER A 10 6.41 10.53 17.36
CA SER A 10 5.79 11.83 17.61
C SER A 10 4.35 11.62 18.11
N PRO A 11 3.87 12.48 19.05
CA PRO A 11 2.48 12.44 19.48
C PRO A 11 1.57 12.44 18.25
N ARG A 12 0.52 11.61 18.26
CA ARG A 12 -0.43 11.55 17.14
C ARG A 12 -0.96 12.97 16.87
N PRO A 13 -0.85 13.50 15.64
CA PRO A 13 -1.40 14.81 15.31
C PRO A 13 -2.89 14.85 15.65
N VAL A 14 -3.30 15.90 16.36
CA VAL A 14 -4.71 16.11 16.77
C VAL A 14 -5.60 16.38 15.54
N ARG A 15 -5.00 16.91 14.47
CA ARG A 15 -5.65 17.15 13.18
C ARG A 15 -4.86 16.42 12.09
N ARG A 16 -5.56 15.65 11.25
CA ARG A 16 -4.97 15.14 10.01
C ARG A 16 -4.74 16.33 9.08
N THR A 17 -3.51 16.51 8.62
CA THR A 17 -3.19 17.41 7.51
C THR A 17 -3.41 16.66 6.21
N GLU A 18 -3.64 17.40 5.12
CA GLU A 18 -3.51 16.81 3.79
C GLU A 18 -2.13 16.18 3.67
N THR A 19 -2.10 14.90 3.34
CA THR A 19 -0.86 14.10 3.30
C THR A 19 -0.12 14.27 1.97
N PRO A 20 -0.78 14.24 0.80
CA PRO A 20 -0.09 14.50 -0.46
C PRO A 20 0.00 16.00 -0.71
N SER A 21 1.20 16.50 -0.98
CA SER A 21 1.42 17.88 -1.44
C SER A 21 1.10 18.07 -2.92
N GLU A 22 1.00 16.97 -3.68
CA GLU A 22 0.78 16.93 -5.12
C GLU A 22 -0.30 15.90 -5.45
N PRO A 23 -1.11 16.08 -6.51
CA PRO A 23 -2.17 15.14 -6.88
C PRO A 23 -1.63 13.81 -7.39
N ARG A 24 -0.34 13.75 -7.78
CA ARG A 24 0.34 12.54 -8.24
C ARG A 24 1.81 12.56 -7.87
N MET A 25 2.39 11.39 -7.69
CA MET A 25 3.82 11.22 -7.38
C MET A 25 4.35 9.96 -8.05
N LEU A 26 5.54 10.04 -8.66
CA LEU A 26 6.28 8.86 -9.08
C LEU A 26 7.14 8.34 -7.93
N SER A 27 7.21 7.02 -7.79
CA SER A 27 8.23 6.38 -6.94
C SER A 27 9.64 6.84 -7.38
N GLN A 28 10.60 6.87 -6.45
CA GLN A 28 11.97 7.34 -6.72
C GLN A 28 12.64 6.66 -7.93
N ASN A 29 12.24 5.43 -8.28
CA ASN A 29 12.81 4.64 -9.37
C ASN A 29 11.89 4.49 -10.59
N GLY A 30 10.81 5.29 -10.66
CA GLY A 30 9.82 5.24 -11.74
C GLY A 30 9.08 3.90 -11.86
N ALA A 31 9.09 3.07 -10.81
CA ALA A 31 8.49 1.75 -10.83
C ALA A 31 6.97 1.78 -10.58
N ALA A 32 6.50 2.79 -9.86
CA ALA A 32 5.09 3.02 -9.58
C ALA A 32 4.71 4.51 -9.71
N LEU A 33 3.50 4.76 -10.19
CA LEU A 33 2.80 6.04 -10.14
C LEU A 33 1.71 5.96 -9.07
N PHE A 34 1.68 6.94 -8.18
CA PHE A 34 0.65 7.14 -7.17
C PHE A 34 -0.21 8.33 -7.57
N GLU A 35 -1.51 8.14 -7.68
CA GLU A 35 -2.49 9.20 -7.91
C GLU A 35 -3.39 9.32 -6.68
N PHE A 36 -3.53 10.53 -6.14
CA PHE A 36 -4.23 10.80 -4.89
C PHE A 36 -5.60 11.40 -5.17
N HIS A 37 -6.63 10.78 -4.62
CA HIS A 37 -8.03 11.19 -4.78
C HIS A 37 -8.70 11.27 -3.41
N TYR A 38 -9.64 12.19 -3.25
CA TYR A 38 -10.54 12.20 -2.10
C TYR A 38 -11.91 11.73 -2.55
N ASP A 39 -12.45 10.73 -1.87
CA ASP A 39 -13.84 10.31 -2.04
C ASP A 39 -14.79 11.36 -1.42
N ARG A 40 -16.08 11.28 -1.73
CA ARG A 40 -17.11 12.25 -1.31
C ARG A 40 -17.22 12.42 0.20
N ASP A 41 -16.82 11.41 0.96
CA ASP A 41 -16.81 11.43 2.42
C ASP A 41 -15.45 11.81 3.04
N GLY A 42 -14.54 12.34 2.22
CA GLY A 42 -13.23 12.83 2.65
C GLY A 42 -12.19 11.73 2.88
N ARG A 43 -12.49 10.46 2.53
CA ARG A 43 -11.49 9.39 2.55
C ARG A 43 -10.47 9.58 1.44
N LEU A 44 -9.19 9.54 1.80
CA LEU A 44 -8.10 9.48 0.83
C LEU A 44 -8.07 8.10 0.18
N VAL A 45 -8.13 8.09 -1.14
CA VAL A 45 -7.97 6.93 -2.01
C VAL A 45 -6.71 7.14 -2.84
N VAL A 46 -5.86 6.11 -2.88
CA VAL A 46 -4.64 6.12 -3.68
C VAL A 46 -4.80 5.10 -4.79
N ARG A 47 -4.64 5.54 -6.03
CA ARG A 47 -4.55 4.66 -7.18
C ARG A 47 -3.08 4.43 -7.49
N GLU A 48 -2.64 3.18 -7.35
CA GLU A 48 -1.25 2.77 -7.56
C GLU A 48 -1.12 2.01 -8.87
N THR A 49 -0.28 2.51 -9.77
CA THR A 49 0.03 1.86 -11.05
C THR A 49 1.49 1.43 -11.06
N HIS A 50 1.75 0.13 -11.17
CA HIS A 50 3.10 -0.43 -11.25
C HIS A 50 3.43 -0.81 -12.70
N TYR A 51 4.53 -0.27 -13.25
CA TYR A 51 4.90 -0.43 -14.67
C TYR A 51 5.63 -1.75 -14.92
N ALA A 52 4.98 -2.69 -15.60
CA ALA A 52 5.45 -4.09 -15.76
C ALA A 52 6.82 -4.22 -16.47
N GLU A 53 7.19 -3.25 -17.28
CA GLU A 53 8.48 -3.14 -17.96
C GLU A 53 9.63 -2.76 -17.01
N ASN A 54 9.33 -2.20 -15.84
CA ASN A 54 10.33 -1.81 -14.86
C ASN A 54 10.87 -3.04 -14.11
N LYS A 55 12.20 -3.19 -14.07
CA LYS A 55 12.86 -4.32 -13.42
C LYS A 55 12.47 -4.50 -11.95
N LEU A 56 12.25 -3.42 -11.20
CA LEU A 56 11.82 -3.52 -9.80
C LEU A 56 10.41 -4.10 -9.67
N VAL A 57 9.54 -3.87 -10.65
CA VAL A 57 8.20 -4.45 -10.68
C VAL A 57 8.31 -5.96 -10.95
N GLN A 58 9.13 -6.35 -11.94
CA GLN A 58 9.44 -7.76 -12.27
C GLN A 58 10.06 -8.52 -11.10
N ASP A 59 10.97 -7.89 -10.37
CA ASP A 59 11.66 -8.49 -9.22
C ASP A 59 10.77 -8.50 -7.94
N GLY A 60 9.54 -7.97 -8.00
CA GLY A 60 8.63 -7.96 -6.86
C GLY A 60 8.91 -6.91 -5.79
N ARG A 61 9.61 -5.83 -6.16
CA ARG A 61 10.20 -4.83 -5.27
C ARG A 61 9.63 -3.42 -5.41
N SER A 62 8.59 -3.21 -6.23
CA SER A 62 8.03 -1.86 -6.41
C SER A 62 6.90 -1.52 -5.43
N GLY A 63 6.34 -2.50 -4.74
CA GLY A 63 5.42 -2.27 -3.62
C GLY A 63 6.14 -2.08 -2.28
N PRO A 64 5.42 -1.66 -1.23
CA PRO A 64 6.02 -1.38 0.07
C PRO A 64 6.67 -2.63 0.68
N PRO A 65 7.80 -2.47 1.41
CA PRO A 65 8.44 -3.55 2.14
C PRO A 65 7.53 -4.07 3.26
N LEU A 66 7.96 -5.11 4.00
CA LEU A 66 7.22 -5.61 5.16
C LEU A 66 7.03 -4.51 6.21
N HIS A 67 5.79 -4.19 6.53
CA HIS A 67 5.44 -3.15 7.51
C HIS A 67 4.16 -3.51 8.28
N ILE A 68 3.81 -2.63 9.23
CA ILE A 68 2.65 -2.75 10.12
C ILE A 68 2.06 -1.36 10.30
N HIS A 69 0.74 -1.22 10.12
CA HIS A 69 0.04 -0.03 10.57
C HIS A 69 -0.46 -0.20 11.99
N CYS A 70 -0.12 0.73 12.89
CA CYS A 70 -0.54 0.66 14.29
C CYS A 70 -1.99 1.14 14.53
N GLY A 71 -2.57 1.89 13.60
CA GLY A 71 -3.92 2.45 13.77
C GLY A 71 -4.68 2.76 12.48
N GLN A 72 -4.16 2.34 11.33
CA GLN A 72 -4.81 2.49 10.04
C GLN A 72 -5.28 1.11 9.58
N THR A 73 -6.52 1.06 9.09
CA THR A 73 -6.99 -0.07 8.29
C THR A 73 -6.79 0.28 6.83
N GLU A 74 -6.13 -0.59 6.08
CA GLU A 74 -5.99 -0.41 4.64
C GLU A 74 -6.92 -1.34 3.87
N TYR A 75 -7.37 -0.88 2.71
CA TYR A 75 -8.26 -1.59 1.82
C TYR A 75 -7.63 -1.61 0.42
N PHE A 76 -7.53 -2.79 -0.16
CA PHE A 76 -6.94 -2.98 -1.49
C PHE A 76 -7.97 -3.57 -2.43
N GLN A 77 -8.10 -2.93 -3.60
CA GLN A 77 -8.91 -3.41 -4.71
C GLN A 77 -8.05 -3.37 -5.98
N VAL A 78 -8.17 -4.40 -6.81
CA VAL A 78 -7.44 -4.47 -8.08
C VAL A 78 -8.31 -3.91 -9.20
N GLU A 79 -7.85 -2.85 -9.86
CA GLU A 79 -8.51 -2.30 -11.04
C GLU A 79 -8.08 -2.98 -12.34
N SER A 80 -6.81 -3.41 -12.41
CA SER A 80 -6.20 -4.10 -13.54
C SER A 80 -5.02 -4.95 -13.05
N GLY A 81 -4.70 -6.02 -13.80
CA GLY A 81 -3.60 -6.92 -13.47
C GLY A 81 -3.88 -7.81 -12.25
N THR A 82 -2.84 -8.06 -11.46
CA THR A 82 -2.86 -8.98 -10.31
C THR A 82 -2.10 -8.38 -9.14
N LEU A 83 -2.65 -8.53 -7.93
CA LEU A 83 -2.03 -8.08 -6.68
C LEU A 83 -1.78 -9.27 -5.78
N ALA A 84 -0.52 -9.46 -5.35
CA ALA A 84 -0.19 -10.39 -4.28
C ALA A 84 -0.08 -9.64 -2.95
N VAL A 85 -0.71 -10.18 -1.91
CA VAL A 85 -0.62 -9.65 -0.55
C VAL A 85 -0.22 -10.77 0.39
N ILE A 86 0.83 -10.57 1.18
CA ILE A 86 1.28 -11.55 2.18
C ILE A 86 0.96 -10.99 3.55
N ARG A 87 0.04 -11.61 4.29
CA ARG A 87 -0.42 -11.19 5.62
C ARG A 87 -0.09 -12.25 6.64
N ASN A 88 0.65 -11.91 7.69
CA ASN A 88 1.07 -12.84 8.73
C ASN A 88 1.64 -14.16 8.15
N GLY A 89 2.44 -14.04 7.08
CA GLY A 89 3.03 -15.18 6.36
C GLY A 89 2.14 -15.86 5.32
N LYS A 90 0.82 -15.60 5.29
CA LYS A 90 -0.10 -16.19 4.32
C LYS A 90 -0.22 -15.33 3.06
N LYS A 91 0.10 -15.90 1.89
CA LYS A 91 -0.06 -15.27 0.58
C LYS A 91 -1.53 -15.32 0.12
N SER A 92 -2.01 -14.22 -0.44
CA SER A 92 -3.29 -14.10 -1.14
C SER A 92 -3.02 -13.42 -2.48
N ILE A 93 -3.73 -13.82 -3.53
CA ILE A 93 -3.62 -13.23 -4.87
C ILE A 93 -5.01 -12.74 -5.26
N LEU A 94 -5.10 -11.47 -5.69
CA LEU A 94 -6.32 -10.85 -6.17
C LEU A 94 -6.16 -10.41 -7.62
N THR A 95 -7.25 -10.52 -8.37
CA THR A 95 -7.42 -9.97 -9.71
C THR A 95 -8.60 -9.01 -9.71
N LYS A 96 -8.83 -8.32 -10.83
CA LYS A 96 -10.00 -7.47 -11.02
C LYS A 96 -11.29 -8.25 -10.75
N GLY A 97 -12.18 -7.70 -9.93
CA GLY A 97 -13.43 -8.34 -9.53
C GLY A 97 -13.30 -9.31 -8.34
N GLY A 98 -12.09 -9.59 -7.86
CA GLY A 98 -11.83 -10.47 -6.69
C GLY A 98 -12.21 -9.86 -5.33
N GLY A 99 -12.93 -8.75 -5.31
CA GLY A 99 -13.35 -8.05 -4.10
C GLY A 99 -12.27 -7.15 -3.50
N ILE A 100 -12.42 -6.87 -2.20
CA ILE A 100 -11.55 -5.96 -1.43
C ILE A 100 -10.80 -6.77 -0.37
N ILE A 101 -9.47 -6.67 -0.34
CA ILE A 101 -8.70 -7.11 0.82
C ILE A 101 -8.72 -6.00 1.88
N LYS A 102 -9.13 -6.36 3.09
CA LYS A 102 -8.95 -5.54 4.30
C LYS A 102 -7.69 -5.95 5.05
N ILE A 103 -6.87 -4.97 5.43
CA ILE A 103 -5.70 -5.09 6.31
C ILE A 103 -5.99 -4.34 7.61
N PRO A 104 -6.36 -5.04 8.69
CA PRO A 104 -6.57 -4.42 10.00
C PRO A 104 -5.25 -3.90 10.62
N PRO A 105 -5.33 -2.94 11.55
CA PRO A 105 -4.19 -2.51 12.35
C PRO A 105 -3.50 -3.69 13.06
N GLY A 106 -2.18 -3.63 13.19
CA GLY A 106 -1.36 -4.69 13.81
C GLY A 106 -1.04 -5.86 12.88
N THR A 107 -1.60 -5.92 11.67
CA THR A 107 -1.27 -6.95 10.69
C THR A 107 0.14 -6.74 10.14
N ARG A 108 0.97 -7.79 10.14
CA ARG A 108 2.27 -7.79 9.45
C ARG A 108 2.02 -8.14 7.99
N TYR A 109 2.32 -7.23 7.07
CA TYR A 109 2.09 -7.51 5.66
C TYR A 109 3.08 -6.82 4.73
N ARG A 110 3.21 -7.40 3.54
CA ARG A 110 3.90 -6.81 2.41
C ARG A 110 3.11 -7.05 1.14
N ILE A 111 3.31 -6.18 0.17
CA ILE A 111 2.67 -6.25 -1.14
C ILE A 111 3.79 -6.29 -2.17
N PRO A 112 4.29 -7.48 -2.54
CA PRO A 112 5.21 -7.58 -3.67
C PRO A 112 4.44 -7.23 -4.93
N SER A 113 5.06 -6.44 -5.80
CA SER A 113 4.55 -6.26 -7.15
C SER A 113 4.57 -7.60 -7.87
N TYR A 114 3.41 -8.16 -8.18
CA TYR A 114 3.35 -9.48 -8.78
C TYR A 114 3.15 -9.33 -10.29
N ILE A 115 4.17 -9.65 -11.06
CA ILE A 115 3.98 -9.99 -12.47
C ILE A 115 3.75 -11.49 -12.50
N SER A 116 2.57 -11.91 -12.96
CA SER A 116 2.35 -13.31 -13.27
C SER A 116 3.23 -13.68 -14.46
N THR A 117 4.40 -14.26 -14.19
CA THR A 117 5.12 -15.05 -15.18
C THR A 117 4.65 -16.49 -15.07
N ALA A 118 3.62 -16.84 -15.84
CA ALA A 118 3.39 -18.20 -16.28
C ALA A 118 2.74 -18.16 -17.67
N PRO A 119 3.16 -19.06 -18.58
CA PRO A 119 2.97 -18.99 -20.04
C PRO A 119 1.51 -19.05 -20.51
#